data_AF-A0A8C6Y6J9-F1
#
_entry.id   AF-A0A8C6Y6J9-F1
#
_cell.length_a   1.000
_cell.length_b   1.000
_cell.length_c   1.000
_cell.angle_alpha   90.00
_cell.angle_beta   90.00
_cell.angle_gamma   90.00
#
_symmetry.space_group_name_H-M   'P 1'
#
loop_
_entity.id
_entity.type
_entity.pdbx_description
1 polymer ?
#
loop_
_entity_poly.entity_id
_entity_poly.type
_entity_poly.pdbx_seq_one_letter_code
_entity_poly.pdbx_strand_id
1 'polypeptide(L)'
;MASQEGAAASPEQGAEKASKSSSSDSDEEGGTSGQTEMEFLRNLFSRTLGFGSEKPQKVLEELTLEGVTNFILTEKCKNIICMVGAGISTSAGIPDFRSPGTGLYANLQQYNLPYPEAIFEIGYFKQNPEPFFTLARELYPGQFKPTVCHYFIRLLKDKGLLLRCYTQNIDTLERVAGLDAEHLVEAHGTFYTSHCISSSCKKSYSLEWMKEKIFASLTPRCEKCQSVVKPDIVFFGENLPPRFFSLMQSDFQNADMLIIMGTSLQVQPFASLVSRVPTNTPRLLINKEKTGESDPFMSLMGLGCGMDFDSRRHTGKFTSGCRIVAGWMPRT
;
A
#
# COMPACT_ATOMS: atom_id res chain seq x y z
N MET A 1 -10.26 -36.85 -72.68
CA MET A 1 -11.56 -36.99 -72.00
C MET A 1 -11.62 -35.82 -71.01
N ALA A 2 -12.36 -34.72 -71.25
CA ALA A 2 -13.80 -34.60 -71.48
C ALA A 2 -14.58 -34.93 -70.18
N SER A 3 -15.44 -34.08 -69.58
CA SER A 3 -15.84 -32.68 -69.86
C SER A 3 -16.31 -31.99 -68.53
N GLN A 4 -16.42 -30.65 -68.43
CA GLN A 4 -17.66 -29.80 -68.31
C GLN A 4 -18.69 -30.23 -67.24
N GLU A 5 -19.48 -29.37 -66.56
CA GLU A 5 -19.91 -27.94 -66.67
C GLU A 5 -20.51 -27.53 -65.30
N GLY A 6 -20.87 -26.28 -64.92
CA GLY A 6 -20.87 -24.92 -65.50
C GLY A 6 -20.96 -23.88 -64.33
N ALA A 7 -20.58 -22.60 -64.48
CA ALA A 7 -21.40 -21.45 -64.93
C ALA A 7 -22.67 -21.18 -64.07
N ALA A 8 -23.17 -19.96 -63.79
CA ALA A 8 -22.70 -18.55 -63.73
C ALA A 8 -23.84 -17.74 -63.01
N ALA A 9 -23.81 -16.45 -62.64
CA ALA A 9 -22.89 -15.30 -62.76
C ALA A 9 -23.19 -14.24 -61.65
N SER A 10 -22.52 -13.08 -61.68
CA SER A 10 -22.96 -11.78 -61.08
C SER A 10 -23.52 -10.86 -62.21
N PRO A 11 -24.11 -9.64 -62.03
CA PRO A 11 -23.52 -8.50 -61.28
C PRO A 11 -24.47 -7.44 -60.64
N GLU A 12 -23.82 -6.53 -59.89
CA GLU A 12 -24.02 -5.07 -59.69
C GLU A 12 -25.31 -4.30 -60.07
N GLN A 13 -25.71 -3.41 -59.15
CA GLN A 13 -26.05 -1.98 -59.30
C GLN A 13 -26.05 -1.37 -57.86
N GLY A 14 -25.48 -0.21 -57.53
CA GLY A 14 -25.57 1.13 -58.15
C GLY A 14 -26.70 1.94 -57.47
N ALA A 15 -26.61 3.23 -57.10
CA ALA A 15 -25.54 4.23 -57.10
C ALA A 15 -25.98 5.42 -56.17
N GLU A 16 -25.23 6.53 -56.17
CA GLU A 16 -25.39 7.69 -55.26
C GLU A 16 -26.72 8.47 -55.34
N LYS A 17 -27.07 9.19 -54.25
CA LYS A 17 -27.44 10.62 -54.35
C LYS A 17 -27.38 11.37 -53.02
N ALA A 18 -27.07 12.67 -53.11
CA ALA A 18 -26.95 13.57 -51.98
C ALA A 18 -27.97 14.72 -52.00
N SER A 19 -28.17 15.31 -50.81
CA SER A 19 -28.46 16.73 -50.53
C SER A 19 -29.90 17.23 -50.26
N LYS A 20 -29.97 18.00 -49.15
CA LYS A 20 -30.83 19.16 -48.80
C LYS A 20 -32.17 19.01 -48.05
N SER A 21 -32.08 19.41 -46.78
CA SER A 21 -32.90 20.38 -46.03
C SER A 21 -34.39 20.10 -45.70
N SER A 22 -34.70 20.04 -44.41
CA SER A 22 -35.42 21.12 -43.71
C SER A 22 -35.35 20.94 -42.18
N SER A 23 -35.65 22.01 -41.44
CA SER A 23 -35.54 22.15 -39.99
C SER A 23 -36.86 21.92 -39.25
N SER A 24 -36.80 21.40 -38.02
CA SER A 24 -37.78 21.70 -36.97
C SER A 24 -37.18 21.45 -35.58
N ASP A 25 -37.28 22.43 -34.69
CA ASP A 25 -36.95 22.30 -33.28
C ASP A 25 -37.88 21.31 -32.56
N SER A 26 -37.37 20.64 -31.54
CA SER A 26 -38.15 20.19 -30.38
C SER A 26 -37.20 19.92 -29.21
N ASP A 27 -37.23 20.80 -28.20
CA ASP A 27 -36.56 20.58 -26.91
C ASP A 27 -37.16 19.36 -26.19
N GLU A 28 -36.31 18.54 -25.56
CA GLU A 28 -36.74 17.67 -24.45
C GLU A 28 -35.76 17.78 -23.28
N GLU A 29 -36.22 18.42 -22.20
CA GLU A 29 -35.56 18.37 -20.89
C GLU A 29 -35.72 16.98 -20.27
N GLY A 30 -34.61 16.33 -19.90
CA GLY A 30 -34.66 14.99 -19.28
C GLY A 30 -33.44 14.68 -18.43
N GLY A 31 -33.40 15.15 -17.17
CA GLY A 31 -32.21 14.95 -16.30
C GLY A 31 -32.40 15.10 -14.78
N THR A 32 -33.62 15.23 -14.26
CA THR A 32 -33.87 15.66 -12.86
C THR A 32 -34.34 14.56 -11.89
N SER A 33 -34.83 13.42 -12.38
CA SER A 33 -35.39 12.34 -11.53
C SER A 33 -34.32 11.55 -10.78
N GLY A 34 -33.25 11.11 -11.45
CA GLY A 34 -32.20 10.29 -10.85
C GLY A 34 -31.35 11.02 -9.80
N GLN A 35 -31.32 12.35 -9.81
CA GLN A 35 -30.61 13.15 -8.79
C GLN A 35 -31.43 13.29 -7.50
N THR A 36 -32.75 13.48 -7.62
CA THR A 36 -33.64 13.72 -6.48
C THR A 36 -33.88 12.47 -5.64
N GLU A 37 -34.00 11.28 -6.25
CA GLU A 37 -34.03 10.01 -5.50
C GLU A 37 -32.72 9.73 -4.74
N MET A 38 -31.57 10.02 -5.36
CA MET A 38 -30.26 9.81 -4.71
C MET A 38 -30.04 10.80 -3.55
N GLU A 39 -30.49 12.05 -3.66
CA GLU A 39 -30.51 12.99 -2.54
C GLU A 39 -31.47 12.57 -1.42
N PHE A 40 -32.65 12.03 -1.76
CA PHE A 40 -33.58 11.49 -0.78
C PHE A 40 -32.97 10.34 0.02
N LEU A 41 -32.39 9.33 -0.65
CA LEU A 41 -31.69 8.23 0.01
C LEU A 41 -30.51 8.73 0.86
N ARG A 42 -29.70 9.66 0.33
CA ARG A 42 -28.57 10.27 1.07
C ARG A 42 -29.03 10.98 2.34
N ASN A 43 -30.13 11.70 2.28
CA ASN A 43 -30.72 12.39 3.43
C ASN A 43 -31.33 11.40 4.43
N LEU A 44 -31.94 10.31 3.95
CA LEU A 44 -32.45 9.23 4.79
C LEU A 44 -31.33 8.55 5.58
N PHE A 45 -30.23 8.14 4.92
CA PHE A 45 -29.06 7.56 5.59
C PHE A 45 -28.40 8.52 6.58
N SER A 46 -28.28 9.80 6.22
CA SER A 46 -27.68 10.81 7.12
C SER A 46 -28.50 11.03 8.40
N ARG A 47 -29.85 10.97 8.30
CA ARG A 47 -30.74 11.10 9.47
C ARG A 47 -30.83 9.83 10.31
N THR A 48 -30.74 8.65 9.70
CA THR A 48 -30.88 7.35 10.39
C THR A 48 -29.61 6.89 11.10
N LEU A 49 -28.42 7.26 10.60
CA LEU A 49 -27.13 6.76 11.11
C LEU A 49 -26.33 7.80 11.93
N GLY A 50 -26.82 9.03 12.09
CA GLY A 50 -26.20 10.03 12.96
C GLY A 50 -24.84 10.57 12.53
N PHE A 51 -24.40 10.29 11.30
CA PHE A 51 -23.15 10.86 10.76
C PHE A 51 -23.29 12.37 10.52
N GLY A 52 -22.53 13.16 11.29
CA GLY A 52 -22.58 14.62 11.30
C GLY A 52 -22.40 15.25 9.91
N SER A 53 -23.21 16.26 9.62
CA SER A 53 -23.29 16.91 8.31
C SER A 53 -22.26 18.03 8.10
N GLU A 54 -21.03 17.86 8.57
CA GLU A 54 -19.96 18.81 8.28
C GLU A 54 -19.44 18.61 6.86
N LYS A 55 -19.45 19.69 6.07
CA LYS A 55 -18.81 19.70 4.75
C LYS A 55 -17.30 19.66 5.00
N PRO A 56 -16.54 18.70 4.44
CA PRO A 56 -15.11 18.61 4.64
C PRO A 56 -14.46 19.89 4.11
N GLN A 57 -13.60 20.45 4.94
CA GLN A 57 -12.87 21.67 4.64
C GLN A 57 -11.83 21.40 3.56
N LYS A 58 -11.73 22.26 2.56
CA LYS A 58 -10.63 22.24 1.59
C LYS A 58 -9.34 22.65 2.33
N VAL A 59 -8.45 21.69 2.60
CA VAL A 59 -7.18 21.91 3.33
C VAL A 59 -6.02 22.23 2.39
N LEU A 60 -5.95 21.57 1.23
CA LEU A 60 -4.98 21.90 0.18
C LEU A 60 -5.55 22.93 -0.79
N GLU A 61 -4.75 23.90 -1.20
CA GLU A 61 -5.13 24.91 -2.20
C GLU A 61 -5.34 24.27 -3.58
N GLU A 62 -4.49 23.31 -3.93
CA GLU A 62 -4.53 22.54 -5.18
C GLU A 62 -4.07 21.09 -4.95
N LEU A 63 -4.45 20.18 -5.87
CA LEU A 63 -4.23 18.74 -5.75
C LEU A 63 -2.96 18.27 -6.48
N THR A 64 -1.87 19.00 -6.26
CA THR A 64 -0.57 18.81 -6.90
C THR A 64 0.50 18.49 -5.85
N LEU A 65 1.73 18.19 -6.31
CA LEU A 65 2.88 18.16 -5.42
C LEU A 65 3.21 19.54 -4.83
N GLU A 66 2.98 20.61 -5.58
CA GLU A 66 3.26 21.98 -5.14
C GLU A 66 2.30 22.40 -4.02
N GLY A 67 0.99 22.18 -4.18
CA GLY A 67 0.00 22.39 -3.12
C GLY A 67 0.27 21.59 -1.83
N VAL A 68 0.77 20.35 -1.95
CA VAL A 68 1.23 19.56 -0.80
C VAL A 68 2.50 20.14 -0.18
N THR A 69 3.47 20.53 -0.99
CA THR A 69 4.73 21.11 -0.51
C THR A 69 4.46 22.42 0.24
N ASN A 70 3.59 23.27 -0.31
CA ASN A 70 3.13 24.50 0.33
C ASN A 70 2.42 24.20 1.66
N PHE A 71 1.56 23.17 1.72
CA PHE A 71 0.91 22.75 2.97
C PHE A 71 1.91 22.28 4.05
N ILE A 72 2.92 21.48 3.68
CA ILE A 72 4.00 21.00 4.58
C ILE A 72 4.81 22.18 5.15
N LEU A 73 4.94 23.28 4.41
CA LEU A 73 5.62 24.50 4.87
C LEU A 73 4.77 25.38 5.79
N THR A 74 3.48 25.08 5.99
CA THR A 74 2.61 25.83 6.91
C THR A 74 2.70 25.30 8.34
N GLU A 75 2.38 26.17 9.30
CA GLU A 75 2.23 25.81 10.72
C GLU A 75 1.09 24.82 11.04
N LYS A 76 0.28 24.44 10.04
CA LYS A 76 -0.80 23.45 10.16
C LYS A 76 -0.33 22.01 9.93
N CYS A 77 0.88 21.81 9.39
CA CYS A 77 1.44 20.48 9.15
C CYS A 77 2.61 20.24 10.11
N LYS A 78 2.35 19.60 11.25
CA LYS A 78 3.34 19.30 12.28
C LYS A 78 3.45 17.80 12.56
N ASN A 79 2.40 17.04 12.28
CA ASN A 79 2.28 15.62 12.54
C ASN A 79 2.11 14.81 11.25
N ILE A 80 3.21 14.50 10.58
CA ILE A 80 3.21 13.67 9.36
C ILE A 80 3.36 12.20 9.74
N ILE A 81 2.43 11.36 9.25
CA ILE A 81 2.60 9.90 9.26
C ILE A 81 3.12 9.44 7.90
N CYS A 82 4.16 8.63 7.90
CA CYS A 82 4.58 7.86 6.73
C CYS A 82 4.06 6.43 6.82
N MET A 83 3.42 5.93 5.75
CA MET A 83 3.09 4.52 5.56
C MET A 83 3.91 3.97 4.40
N VAL A 84 4.79 3.01 4.67
CA VAL A 84 5.76 2.53 3.66
C VAL A 84 5.76 1.02 3.49
N GLY A 85 6.14 0.57 2.29
CA GLY A 85 6.33 -0.84 1.96
C GLY A 85 7.48 -1.07 0.98
N ALA A 86 7.59 -2.29 0.47
CA ALA A 86 8.83 -2.79 -0.15
C ALA A 86 9.31 -1.96 -1.37
N GLY A 87 8.41 -1.23 -2.04
CA GLY A 87 8.75 -0.31 -3.12
C GLY A 87 9.79 0.73 -2.73
N ILE A 88 9.85 1.18 -1.47
CA ILE A 88 10.87 2.15 -1.01
C ILE A 88 12.28 1.56 -0.91
N SER A 89 12.40 0.23 -0.85
CA SER A 89 13.66 -0.52 -0.73
C SER A 89 14.12 -1.11 -2.07
N THR A 90 13.28 -1.11 -3.12
CA THR A 90 13.64 -1.68 -4.44
C THR A 90 14.89 -1.08 -5.06
N SER A 91 15.12 0.23 -4.92
CA SER A 91 16.35 0.88 -5.42
C SER A 91 17.58 0.68 -4.53
N ALA A 92 17.45 0.05 -3.36
CA ALA A 92 18.59 -0.45 -2.57
C ALA A 92 19.09 -1.82 -3.07
N GLY A 93 18.38 -2.47 -4.00
CA GLY A 93 18.68 -3.83 -4.46
C GLY A 93 17.90 -4.92 -3.72
N ILE A 94 17.00 -4.56 -2.80
CA ILE A 94 16.10 -5.52 -2.14
C ILE A 94 14.86 -5.71 -3.03
N PRO A 95 14.61 -6.90 -3.59
CA PRO A 95 13.41 -7.13 -4.39
C PRO A 95 12.16 -6.97 -3.53
N ASP A 96 11.09 -6.43 -4.11
CA ASP A 96 9.77 -6.54 -3.46
C ASP A 96 9.25 -7.99 -3.54
N PHE A 97 8.13 -8.29 -2.90
CA PHE A 97 7.61 -9.66 -2.88
C PHE A 97 6.89 -10.07 -4.18
N ARG A 98 6.26 -9.13 -4.90
CA ARG A 98 5.15 -9.41 -5.84
C ARG A 98 5.39 -9.01 -7.29
N SER A 99 6.39 -8.18 -7.60
CA SER A 99 6.65 -7.69 -8.95
C SER A 99 6.91 -8.86 -9.92
N PRO A 100 6.20 -8.97 -11.06
CA PRO A 100 6.45 -10.02 -12.04
C PRO A 100 7.92 -10.08 -12.48
N GLY A 101 8.49 -11.28 -12.52
CA GLY A 101 9.85 -11.56 -12.99
C GLY A 101 11.02 -11.01 -12.16
N THR A 102 10.77 -10.17 -11.16
CA THR A 102 11.82 -9.53 -10.33
C THR A 102 11.54 -9.61 -8.82
N GLY A 103 10.29 -9.79 -8.43
CA GLY A 103 9.88 -9.96 -7.05
C GLY A 103 10.30 -11.31 -6.49
N LEU A 104 10.45 -11.36 -5.17
CA LEU A 104 10.98 -12.49 -4.41
C LEU A 104 10.31 -13.82 -4.79
N TYR A 105 8.98 -13.82 -4.87
CA TYR A 105 8.18 -15.01 -5.21
C TYR A 105 8.47 -15.61 -6.59
N ALA A 106 8.95 -14.83 -7.56
CA ALA A 106 9.34 -15.36 -8.87
C ALA A 106 10.59 -16.26 -8.79
N ASN A 107 11.44 -16.06 -7.78
CA ASN A 107 12.73 -16.72 -7.64
C ASN A 107 12.74 -17.87 -6.60
N LEU A 108 11.62 -18.16 -5.94
CA LEU A 108 11.55 -19.17 -4.88
C LEU A 108 11.46 -20.63 -5.37
N GLN A 109 11.50 -20.89 -6.68
CA GLN A 109 11.33 -22.24 -7.25
C GLN A 109 12.37 -23.25 -6.69
N GLN A 110 13.57 -22.78 -6.38
CA GLN A 110 14.65 -23.59 -5.78
C GLN A 110 14.32 -24.20 -4.40
N TYR A 111 13.32 -23.66 -3.69
CA TYR A 111 12.96 -24.10 -2.34
C TYR A 111 11.87 -25.19 -2.30
N ASN A 112 11.36 -25.64 -3.45
CA ASN A 112 10.34 -26.68 -3.57
C ASN A 112 9.11 -26.45 -2.66
N LEU A 113 8.65 -25.20 -2.60
CA LEU A 113 7.49 -24.77 -1.82
C LEU A 113 6.18 -25.22 -2.48
N PRO A 114 5.10 -25.48 -1.71
CA PRO A 114 3.79 -25.78 -2.29
C PRO A 114 3.20 -24.59 -3.04
N TYR A 115 3.54 -23.36 -2.61
CA TYR A 115 3.26 -22.08 -3.26
C TYR A 115 4.20 -21.01 -2.66
N PRO A 116 4.47 -19.89 -3.34
CA PRO A 116 5.54 -18.95 -2.93
C PRO A 116 5.36 -18.34 -1.54
N GLU A 117 4.13 -18.03 -1.13
CA GLU A 117 3.81 -17.42 0.16
C GLU A 117 4.10 -18.33 1.35
N ALA A 118 4.15 -19.65 1.16
CA ALA A 118 4.32 -20.64 2.23
C ALA A 118 5.59 -20.42 3.07
N ILE A 119 6.67 -19.89 2.48
CA ILE A 119 7.92 -19.58 3.19
C ILE A 119 7.74 -18.53 4.31
N PHE A 120 6.67 -17.73 4.25
CA PHE A 120 6.30 -16.72 5.24
C PHE A 120 5.05 -17.12 6.05
N GLU A 121 4.59 -18.37 5.98
CA GLU A 121 3.50 -18.87 6.82
C GLU A 121 4.02 -19.51 8.11
N ILE A 122 3.43 -19.16 9.25
CA ILE A 122 3.86 -19.70 10.56
C ILE A 122 3.58 -21.20 10.69
N GLY A 123 2.59 -21.71 9.98
CA GLY A 123 2.27 -23.14 9.92
C GLY A 123 3.36 -23.94 9.20
N TYR A 124 3.80 -23.45 8.03
CA TYR A 124 4.88 -24.05 7.25
C TYR A 124 6.23 -23.94 7.98
N PHE A 125 6.57 -22.75 8.47
CA PHE A 125 7.84 -22.49 9.18
C PHE A 125 8.08 -23.39 10.39
N LYS A 126 7.02 -23.73 11.14
CA LYS A 126 7.13 -24.65 12.29
C LYS A 126 7.44 -26.09 11.88
N GLN A 127 7.17 -26.47 10.64
CA GLN A 127 7.41 -27.80 10.08
C GLN A 127 8.72 -27.87 9.29
N ASN A 128 9.01 -26.85 8.48
CA ASN A 128 10.18 -26.75 7.61
C ASN A 128 10.74 -25.31 7.63
N PRO A 129 11.53 -24.92 8.64
CA PRO A 129 12.13 -23.59 8.75
C PRO A 129 13.32 -23.35 7.79
N GLU A 130 13.94 -24.40 7.27
CA GLU A 130 15.18 -24.35 6.48
C GLU A 130 15.10 -23.44 5.23
N PRO A 131 14.01 -23.43 4.41
CA PRO A 131 13.89 -22.53 3.28
C PRO A 131 13.94 -21.05 3.69
N PHE A 132 13.24 -20.69 4.76
CA PHE A 132 13.24 -19.32 5.26
C PHE A 132 14.65 -18.88 5.70
N PHE A 133 15.37 -19.72 6.45
CA PHE A 133 16.72 -19.36 6.90
C PHE A 133 17.74 -19.29 5.76
N THR A 134 17.56 -20.12 4.72
CA THR A 134 18.37 -20.05 3.50
C THR A 134 18.15 -18.72 2.77
N LEU A 135 16.90 -18.28 2.67
CA LEU A 135 16.51 -16.99 2.09
C LEU A 135 16.94 -15.79 2.95
N ALA A 136 16.80 -15.88 4.27
CA ALA A 136 17.18 -14.82 5.20
C ALA A 136 18.69 -14.53 5.19
N ARG A 137 19.52 -15.51 4.83
CA ARG A 137 20.96 -15.34 4.58
C ARG A 137 21.25 -14.49 3.34
N GLU A 138 20.42 -14.61 2.31
CA GLU A 138 20.53 -13.87 1.04
C GLU A 138 20.02 -12.43 1.16
N LEU A 139 19.12 -12.17 2.10
CA LEU A 139 18.50 -10.86 2.35
C LEU A 139 19.03 -10.16 3.62
N TYR A 140 20.16 -10.62 4.18
CA TYR A 140 20.54 -10.26 5.55
C TYR A 140 20.89 -8.75 5.73
N PRO A 141 20.40 -8.08 6.80
CA PRO A 141 20.69 -6.66 7.05
C PRO A 141 22.17 -6.28 7.03
N GLY A 142 22.46 -5.10 6.49
CA GLY A 142 23.81 -4.54 6.34
C GLY A 142 24.50 -4.80 4.99
N GLN A 143 23.90 -5.59 4.10
CA GLN A 143 24.32 -5.68 2.70
C GLN A 143 23.82 -4.50 1.85
N PHE A 144 22.75 -3.84 2.30
CA PHE A 144 22.02 -2.82 1.56
C PHE A 144 22.13 -1.44 2.25
N LYS A 145 22.05 -0.36 1.45
CA LYS A 145 22.06 1.03 1.95
C LYS A 145 20.65 1.62 1.87
N PRO A 146 20.22 2.47 2.83
CA PRO A 146 18.93 3.14 2.74
C PRO A 146 18.82 3.99 1.47
N THR A 147 17.62 4.04 0.90
CA THR A 147 17.33 4.81 -0.32
C THR A 147 17.04 6.28 -0.01
N VAL A 148 16.96 7.12 -1.06
CA VAL A 148 16.55 8.53 -0.93
C VAL A 148 15.21 8.68 -0.19
N CYS A 149 14.28 7.73 -0.36
CA CYS A 149 13.00 7.73 0.35
C CYS A 149 13.17 7.53 1.87
N HIS A 150 14.09 6.65 2.30
CA HIS A 150 14.41 6.48 3.72
C HIS A 150 15.02 7.75 4.32
N TYR A 151 15.96 8.39 3.60
CA TYR A 151 16.55 9.66 4.03
C TYR A 151 15.56 10.84 3.99
N PHE A 152 14.54 10.80 3.14
CA PHE A 152 13.44 11.77 3.19
C PHE A 152 12.62 11.63 4.48
N ILE A 153 12.27 10.40 4.89
CA ILE A 153 11.57 10.18 6.18
C ILE A 153 12.47 10.63 7.35
N ARG A 154 13.79 10.37 7.27
CA ARG A 154 14.76 10.90 8.24
C ARG A 154 14.79 12.43 8.27
N LEU A 155 14.72 13.10 7.11
CA LEU A 155 14.64 14.56 7.03
C LEU A 155 13.37 15.11 7.70
N LEU A 156 12.23 14.41 7.57
CA LEU A 156 10.99 14.79 8.28
C LEU A 156 11.18 14.69 9.81
N LYS A 157 11.87 13.66 10.30
CA LYS A 157 12.25 13.55 11.72
C LYS A 157 13.18 14.69 12.15
N ASP A 158 14.27 14.93 11.42
CA ASP A 158 15.26 15.96 11.77
C ASP A 158 14.67 17.39 11.72
N LYS A 159 13.55 17.58 11.01
CA LYS A 159 12.76 18.82 10.98
C LYS A 159 11.63 18.89 12.02
N GLY A 160 11.43 17.85 12.85
CA GLY A 160 10.36 17.79 13.84
C GLY A 160 8.95 17.65 13.25
N LEU A 161 8.84 17.13 12.02
CA LEU A 161 7.58 16.95 11.28
C LEU A 161 7.07 15.50 11.29
N LEU A 162 7.93 14.52 11.55
CA LEU A 162 7.55 13.11 11.55
C LEU A 162 6.90 12.71 12.88
N LEU A 163 5.59 12.42 12.87
CA LEU A 163 4.92 11.79 14.01
C LEU A 163 5.27 10.30 14.10
N ARG A 164 5.17 9.57 12.98
CA ARG A 164 5.49 8.13 12.92
C ARG A 164 5.76 7.64 11.50
N CYS A 165 6.67 6.69 11.36
CA CYS A 165 6.80 5.82 10.20
C CYS A 165 6.24 4.43 10.53
N TYR A 166 5.13 4.06 9.87
CA TYR A 166 4.57 2.72 9.86
C TYR A 166 5.15 1.99 8.63
N THR A 167 5.96 0.96 8.86
CA THR A 167 6.60 0.19 7.78
C THR A 167 6.09 -1.25 7.71
N GLN A 168 5.85 -1.71 6.48
CA GLN A 168 5.62 -3.12 6.16
C GLN A 168 6.93 -3.89 5.92
N ASN A 169 8.05 -3.19 5.86
CA ASN A 169 9.36 -3.76 5.57
C ASN A 169 9.94 -4.40 6.82
N ILE A 170 10.79 -5.40 6.58
CA ILE A 170 11.56 -6.10 7.62
C ILE A 170 13.07 -5.88 7.45
N ASP A 171 13.49 -5.20 6.37
CA ASP A 171 14.90 -5.00 5.99
C ASP A 171 15.70 -4.09 6.94
N THR A 172 15.01 -3.37 7.83
CA THR A 172 15.55 -2.43 8.84
C THR A 172 16.24 -1.18 8.29
N LEU A 173 16.10 -0.87 6.99
CA LEU A 173 16.75 0.29 6.38
C LEU A 173 16.28 1.63 6.97
N GLU A 174 15.08 1.69 7.55
CA GLU A 174 14.61 2.84 8.33
C GLU A 174 15.50 3.12 9.55
N ARG A 175 15.92 2.06 10.26
CA ARG A 175 16.83 2.16 11.41
C ARG A 175 18.24 2.57 10.96
N VAL A 176 18.70 2.03 9.84
CA VAL A 176 20.01 2.37 9.25
C VAL A 176 20.03 3.84 8.77
N ALA A 177 18.90 4.41 8.34
CA ALA A 177 18.75 5.85 8.07
C ALA A 177 18.71 6.73 9.34
N GLY A 178 18.62 6.13 10.54
CA GLY A 178 18.61 6.83 11.83
C GLY A 178 17.21 7.17 12.36
N LEU A 179 16.17 6.47 11.93
CA LEU A 179 14.92 6.42 12.69
C LEU A 179 15.10 5.48 13.88
N ASP A 180 14.66 5.93 15.05
CA ASP A 180 14.69 5.22 16.32
C ASP A 180 13.34 4.55 16.62
N ALA A 181 13.32 3.76 17.68
CA ALA A 181 12.15 2.98 18.07
C ALA A 181 10.92 3.85 18.39
N GLU A 182 11.10 5.11 18.82
CA GLU A 182 9.99 6.03 19.02
C GLU A 182 9.30 6.42 17.70
N HIS A 183 10.05 6.82 16.67
CA HIS A 183 9.49 7.20 15.38
C HIS A 183 9.01 6.00 14.55
N LEU A 184 9.36 4.76 14.91
CA LEU A 184 9.04 3.56 14.13
C LEU A 184 7.90 2.70 14.69
N VAL A 185 7.09 2.18 13.77
CA VAL A 185 6.21 1.02 13.94
C VAL A 185 6.51 0.03 12.81
N GLU A 186 7.33 -0.97 13.12
CA GLU A 186 7.60 -2.13 12.26
C GLU A 186 6.37 -3.05 12.28
N ALA A 187 5.41 -2.79 11.39
CA ALA A 187 4.09 -3.42 11.42
C ALA A 187 4.17 -4.92 11.14
N HIS A 188 5.09 -5.35 10.28
CA HIS A 188 5.40 -6.75 10.03
C HIS A 188 6.61 -7.24 10.84
N GLY A 189 6.94 -6.58 11.95
CA GLY A 189 8.01 -6.99 12.84
C GLY A 189 9.42 -6.73 12.28
N THR A 190 10.44 -7.32 12.89
CA THR A 190 11.84 -6.93 12.67
C THR A 190 12.82 -8.09 12.75
N PHE A 191 13.92 -8.01 11.98
CA PHE A 191 15.07 -8.91 12.16
C PHE A 191 15.96 -8.50 13.36
N TYR A 192 15.77 -7.31 13.93
CA TYR A 192 16.65 -6.76 14.98
C TYR A 192 16.64 -7.58 16.28
N THR A 193 15.54 -8.26 16.57
CA THR A 193 15.39 -9.17 17.71
C THR A 193 14.83 -10.52 17.25
N SER A 194 15.03 -11.55 18.06
CA SER A 194 14.57 -12.90 17.77
C SER A 194 14.17 -13.63 19.05
N HIS A 195 13.13 -14.47 18.98
CA HIS A 195 12.66 -15.24 20.14
C HIS A 195 12.54 -16.74 19.84
N CYS A 196 12.77 -17.55 20.87
CA CYS A 196 12.40 -18.96 20.84
C CYS A 196 10.88 -19.11 20.60
N ILE A 197 10.49 -19.94 19.62
CA ILE A 197 9.07 -20.11 19.29
C ILE A 197 8.26 -20.75 20.44
N SER A 198 8.90 -21.58 21.27
CA SER A 198 8.27 -22.30 22.38
C SER A 198 7.64 -21.33 23.39
N SER A 199 6.33 -21.50 23.62
CA SER A 199 5.50 -20.66 24.49
C SER A 199 5.94 -20.67 25.96
N SER A 200 6.49 -21.78 26.45
CA SER A 200 7.02 -21.91 27.81
C SER A 200 8.45 -21.39 27.97
N CYS A 201 9.11 -21.00 26.87
CA CYS A 201 10.50 -20.55 26.89
C CYS A 201 10.65 -19.05 26.59
N LYS A 202 10.20 -18.60 25.41
CA LYS A 202 10.34 -17.23 24.89
C LYS A 202 11.68 -16.53 25.19
N LYS A 203 12.81 -17.27 25.22
CA LYS A 203 14.14 -16.66 25.38
C LYS A 203 14.43 -15.78 24.15
N SER A 204 14.87 -14.55 24.41
CA SER A 204 15.31 -13.58 23.41
C SER A 204 16.76 -13.80 22.98
N TYR A 205 17.07 -13.38 21.75
CA TYR A 205 18.37 -13.43 21.11
C TYR A 205 18.58 -12.15 20.29
N SER A 206 19.83 -11.68 20.20
CA SER A 206 20.17 -10.47 19.45
C SER A 206 20.34 -10.74 17.95
N LEU A 207 20.37 -9.66 17.16
CA LEU A 207 20.69 -9.69 15.74
C LEU A 207 22.03 -10.43 15.47
N GLU A 208 23.07 -10.18 16.26
CA GLU A 208 24.40 -10.77 16.09
C GLU A 208 24.39 -12.30 16.30
N TRP A 209 23.67 -12.79 17.32
CA TRP A 209 23.50 -14.22 17.55
C TRP A 209 22.74 -14.87 16.38
N MET A 210 21.68 -14.22 15.90
CA MET A 210 20.89 -14.71 14.76
C MET A 210 21.73 -14.70 13.47
N LYS A 211 22.58 -13.69 13.28
CA LYS A 211 23.54 -13.59 12.16
C LYS A 211 24.49 -14.77 12.15
N GLU A 212 25.12 -15.07 13.29
CA GLU A 212 26.07 -16.16 13.42
C GLU A 212 25.46 -17.50 12.96
N LYS A 213 24.23 -17.82 13.41
CA LYS A 213 23.57 -19.09 13.05
C LYS A 213 23.17 -19.15 11.57
N ILE A 214 22.60 -18.06 11.03
CA ILE A 214 22.18 -17.98 9.63
C ILE A 214 23.38 -18.06 8.67
N PHE A 215 24.49 -17.38 8.96
CA PHE A 215 25.70 -17.44 8.13
C PHE A 215 26.49 -18.73 8.29
N ALA A 216 26.34 -19.46 9.40
CA ALA A 216 26.85 -20.82 9.55
C ALA A 216 25.99 -21.89 8.82
N SER A 217 24.92 -21.48 8.12
CA SER A 217 23.93 -22.38 7.51
C SER A 217 23.29 -23.36 8.50
N LEU A 218 23.09 -22.93 9.75
CA LEU A 218 22.47 -23.71 10.82
C LEU A 218 21.08 -23.17 11.13
N THR A 219 20.07 -24.04 11.17
CA THR A 219 18.74 -23.71 11.69
C THR A 219 18.88 -23.23 13.15
N PRO A 220 18.56 -21.97 13.48
CA PRO A 220 18.78 -21.41 14.82
C PRO A 220 17.94 -22.13 15.88
N ARG A 221 18.58 -22.73 16.88
CA ARG A 221 17.93 -23.47 17.97
C ARG A 221 18.21 -22.83 19.32
N CYS A 222 17.19 -22.87 20.18
CA CYS A 222 17.23 -22.22 21.49
C CYS A 222 18.09 -23.02 22.46
N GLU A 223 19.14 -22.39 22.99
CA GLU A 223 20.09 -22.95 23.95
C GLU A 223 19.42 -23.59 25.18
N LYS A 224 18.26 -23.07 25.60
CA LYS A 224 17.51 -23.55 26.77
C LYS A 224 16.63 -24.78 26.49
N CYS A 225 16.12 -24.97 25.27
CA CYS A 225 15.04 -25.94 25.00
C CYS A 225 15.02 -26.54 23.59
N GLN A 226 16.04 -26.28 22.77
CA GLN A 226 16.28 -26.83 21.41
C GLN A 226 15.18 -26.59 20.35
N SER A 227 14.09 -25.94 20.73
CA SER A 227 13.07 -25.39 19.83
C SER A 227 13.67 -24.29 18.94
N VAL A 228 13.13 -24.12 17.73
CA VAL A 228 13.60 -23.10 16.78
C VAL A 228 13.52 -21.68 17.39
N VAL A 229 14.48 -20.83 17.03
CA VAL A 229 14.46 -19.39 17.30
C VAL A 229 14.07 -18.69 16.01
N LYS A 230 12.99 -17.90 16.03
CA LYS A 230 12.51 -17.14 14.86
C LYS A 230 12.86 -15.65 15.06
N PRO A 231 13.26 -14.92 14.01
CA PRO A 231 13.24 -13.46 14.03
C PRO A 231 11.85 -12.92 14.36
N ASP A 232 11.79 -11.72 14.95
CA ASP A 232 10.53 -11.10 15.40
C ASP A 232 9.76 -10.42 14.27
N ILE A 233 9.88 -10.95 13.05
CA ILE A 233 9.08 -10.65 11.86
C ILE A 233 7.73 -11.38 11.94
N VAL A 234 6.66 -10.77 11.45
CA VAL A 234 5.30 -11.31 11.51
C VAL A 234 5.07 -12.22 10.30
N PHE A 235 4.83 -13.50 10.54
CA PHE A 235 4.45 -14.45 9.49
C PHE A 235 2.94 -14.43 9.25
N PHE A 236 2.50 -14.84 8.07
CA PHE A 236 1.08 -15.10 7.81
C PHE A 236 0.55 -16.12 8.83
N GLY A 237 -0.56 -15.78 9.48
CA GLY A 237 -1.12 -16.50 10.62
C GLY A 237 -0.61 -16.05 12.00
N GLU A 238 0.30 -15.07 12.09
CA GLU A 238 0.67 -14.40 13.34
C GLU A 238 -0.06 -13.04 13.49
N ASN A 239 -0.24 -12.59 14.73
CA ASN A 239 -0.75 -11.25 15.02
C ASN A 239 0.35 -10.20 14.82
N LEU A 240 -0.04 -9.00 14.35
CA LEU A 240 0.87 -7.85 14.32
C LEU A 240 1.31 -7.44 15.75
N PRO A 241 2.44 -6.73 15.91
CA PRO A 241 2.97 -6.40 17.23
C PRO A 241 2.00 -5.51 18.02
N PRO A 242 1.87 -5.67 19.36
CA PRO A 242 0.99 -4.82 20.18
C PRO A 242 1.23 -3.32 20.01
N ARG A 243 2.48 -2.92 19.72
CA ARG A 243 2.86 -1.53 19.41
C ARG A 243 2.02 -0.94 18.27
N PHE A 244 1.78 -1.70 17.21
CA PHE A 244 0.94 -1.30 16.07
C PHE A 244 -0.45 -0.87 16.53
N PHE A 245 -1.13 -1.72 17.29
CA PHE A 245 -2.48 -1.48 17.80
C PHE A 245 -2.54 -0.34 18.83
N SER A 246 -1.52 -0.23 19.70
CA SER A 246 -1.47 0.81 20.73
C SER A 246 -1.30 2.23 20.17
N LEU A 247 -0.57 2.37 19.05
CA LEU A 247 -0.26 3.67 18.46
C LEU A 247 -1.19 4.05 17.32
N MET A 248 -1.71 3.08 16.54
CA MET A 248 -2.56 3.40 15.37
C MET A 248 -3.84 4.17 15.73
N GLN A 249 -4.32 4.08 16.97
CA GLN A 249 -5.52 4.79 17.42
C GLN A 249 -5.22 6.24 17.82
N SER A 250 -4.04 6.51 18.38
CA SER A 250 -3.63 7.85 18.82
C SER A 250 -2.93 8.61 17.69
N ASP A 251 -2.01 7.98 16.97
CA ASP A 251 -1.25 8.62 15.89
C ASP A 251 -2.18 9.15 14.79
N PHE A 252 -3.04 8.28 14.25
CA PHE A 252 -3.84 8.61 13.06
C PHE A 252 -4.90 9.68 13.32
N GLN A 253 -5.41 9.79 14.55
CA GLN A 253 -6.36 10.84 14.92
C GLN A 253 -5.71 12.22 15.09
N ASN A 254 -4.39 12.27 15.33
CA ASN A 254 -3.61 13.50 15.48
C ASN A 254 -2.73 13.79 14.23
N ALA A 255 -2.96 13.10 13.11
CA ALA A 255 -2.17 13.26 11.91
C ALA A 255 -2.65 14.45 11.06
N ASP A 256 -1.77 15.42 10.87
CA ASP A 256 -2.01 16.57 9.98
C ASP A 256 -1.84 16.18 8.51
N MET A 257 -1.04 15.14 8.22
CA MET A 257 -0.83 14.62 6.87
C MET A 257 -0.46 13.13 6.87
N LEU A 258 -0.91 12.41 5.85
CA LEU A 258 -0.48 11.02 5.57
C LEU A 258 0.31 10.95 4.25
N ILE A 259 1.52 10.41 4.29
CA ILE A 259 2.37 10.14 3.12
C ILE A 259 2.51 8.63 2.94
N ILE A 260 2.01 8.10 1.82
CA ILE A 260 2.02 6.67 1.49
C ILE A 260 3.04 6.43 0.38
N MET A 261 4.02 5.55 0.60
CA MET A 261 5.14 5.34 -0.32
C MET A 261 5.44 3.86 -0.57
N GLY A 262 5.57 3.48 -1.84
CA GLY A 262 6.09 2.16 -2.23
C GLY A 262 5.31 0.94 -1.71
N THR A 263 4.00 1.05 -1.50
CA THR A 263 3.15 -0.07 -1.06
C THR A 263 1.98 -0.29 -2.01
N SER A 264 1.54 -1.54 -2.17
CA SER A 264 0.34 -1.91 -2.93
C SER A 264 -0.95 -1.91 -2.09
N LEU A 265 -0.87 -1.60 -0.78
CA LEU A 265 -2.00 -1.59 0.17
C LEU A 265 -2.93 -2.83 0.11
N GLN A 266 -2.39 -4.00 -0.23
CA GLN A 266 -3.15 -5.26 -0.30
C GLN A 266 -3.18 -6.04 1.02
N VAL A 267 -2.31 -5.72 2.00
CA VAL A 267 -2.16 -6.49 3.24
C VAL A 267 -2.91 -5.80 4.38
N GLN A 268 -3.89 -6.50 4.96
CA GLN A 268 -4.59 -6.06 6.16
C GLN A 268 -3.88 -6.54 7.43
N PRO A 269 -3.99 -5.83 8.56
CA PRO A 269 -4.77 -4.61 8.77
C PRO A 269 -4.07 -3.32 8.30
N PHE A 270 -2.83 -3.39 7.81
CA PHE A 270 -2.04 -2.21 7.44
C PHE A 270 -2.73 -1.32 6.39
N ALA A 271 -3.35 -1.90 5.37
CA ALA A 271 -4.07 -1.16 4.35
C ALA A 271 -5.22 -0.30 4.91
N SER A 272 -5.93 -0.79 5.93
CA SER A 272 -7.03 -0.05 6.58
C SER A 272 -6.59 1.23 7.32
N LEU A 273 -5.30 1.43 7.55
CA LEU A 273 -4.80 2.65 8.20
C LEU A 273 -5.06 3.92 7.36
N VAL A 274 -5.17 3.80 6.04
CA VAL A 274 -5.40 4.94 5.11
C VAL A 274 -6.75 5.63 5.33
N SER A 275 -7.70 4.96 5.99
CA SER A 275 -9.02 5.50 6.35
C SER A 275 -9.15 5.87 7.84
N ARG A 276 -8.05 5.87 8.62
CA ARG A 276 -8.07 6.20 10.05
C ARG A 276 -7.67 7.63 10.37
N VAL A 277 -7.13 8.36 9.39
CA VAL A 277 -6.94 9.80 9.50
C VAL A 277 -8.28 10.55 9.38
N PRO A 278 -8.42 11.73 10.01
CA PRO A 278 -9.55 12.63 9.81
C PRO A 278 -9.89 12.90 8.33
N THR A 279 -11.14 13.22 8.06
CA THR A 279 -11.66 13.49 6.69
C THR A 279 -11.12 14.78 6.07
N ASN A 280 -10.39 15.60 6.83
CA ASN A 280 -9.68 16.79 6.37
C ASN A 280 -8.15 16.60 6.26
N THR A 281 -7.58 15.48 6.73
CA THR A 281 -6.13 15.20 6.66
C THR A 281 -5.69 14.88 5.21
N PRO A 282 -4.83 15.70 4.57
CA PRO A 282 -4.37 15.42 3.21
C PRO A 282 -3.57 14.12 3.11
N ARG A 283 -3.72 13.44 1.96
CA ARG A 283 -3.10 12.14 1.69
C ARG A 283 -2.27 12.22 0.41
N LEU A 284 -0.97 11.93 0.48
CA LEU A 284 -0.05 11.90 -0.66
C LEU A 284 0.31 10.45 -0.98
N LEU A 285 0.12 10.02 -2.24
CA LEU A 285 0.64 8.75 -2.73
C LEU A 285 1.86 8.96 -3.63
N ILE A 286 2.99 8.38 -3.24
CA ILE A 286 4.22 8.29 -4.06
C ILE A 286 4.48 6.82 -4.37
N ASN A 287 3.95 6.35 -5.50
CA ASN A 287 4.06 4.94 -5.89
C ASN A 287 4.15 4.79 -7.42
N LYS A 288 4.65 3.64 -7.89
CA LYS A 288 4.67 3.30 -9.32
C LYS A 288 3.26 3.20 -9.92
N GLU A 289 2.31 2.71 -9.12
CA GLU A 289 0.93 2.42 -9.53
C GLU A 289 -0.06 3.04 -8.54
N LYS A 290 -1.30 3.27 -8.98
CA LYS A 290 -2.40 3.62 -8.07
C LYS A 290 -2.73 2.43 -7.16
N THR A 291 -3.20 2.74 -5.97
CA THR A 291 -3.55 1.75 -4.94
C THR A 291 -4.50 2.39 -3.93
N GLY A 292 -5.18 1.57 -3.11
CA GLY A 292 -6.00 2.04 -1.99
C GLY A 292 -7.22 2.86 -2.38
N GLU A 293 -7.63 2.84 -3.65
CA GLU A 293 -8.83 3.51 -4.14
C GLU A 293 -10.07 2.91 -3.47
N SER A 294 -11.04 3.75 -3.09
CA SER A 294 -12.28 3.26 -2.51
C SER A 294 -13.10 2.50 -3.57
N ASP A 295 -13.63 1.33 -3.22
CA ASP A 295 -14.64 0.67 -4.05
C ASP A 295 -15.81 1.66 -4.34
N PRO A 296 -16.18 1.89 -5.62
CA PRO A 296 -17.18 2.91 -5.97
C PRO A 296 -18.56 2.68 -5.35
N PHE A 297 -18.96 1.42 -5.14
CA PHE A 297 -20.25 1.06 -4.56
C PHE A 297 -20.27 1.32 -3.05
N MET A 298 -19.22 0.90 -2.34
CA MET A 298 -19.03 1.24 -0.92
C MET A 298 -18.91 2.75 -0.70
N SER A 299 -18.23 3.45 -1.61
CA SER A 299 -18.10 4.91 -1.60
C SER A 299 -19.44 5.62 -1.78
N LEU A 300 -20.30 5.16 -2.70
CA LEU A 300 -21.65 5.67 -2.89
C LEU A 300 -22.54 5.48 -1.65
N MET A 301 -22.36 4.38 -0.91
CA MET A 301 -23.06 4.06 0.34
C MET A 301 -22.56 4.89 1.55
N GLY A 302 -21.55 5.75 1.39
CA GLY A 302 -20.92 6.47 2.50
C GLY A 302 -20.00 5.62 3.37
N LEU A 303 -19.67 4.40 2.93
CA LEU A 303 -18.78 3.44 3.59
C LEU A 303 -17.39 3.38 2.92
N GLY A 304 -17.10 4.28 1.99
CA GLY A 304 -15.89 4.35 1.16
C GLY A 304 -14.62 4.68 1.94
N CYS A 305 -14.08 3.68 2.64
CA CYS A 305 -12.81 3.77 3.35
C CYS A 305 -11.61 3.63 2.40
N GLY A 306 -11.34 4.65 1.58
CA GLY A 306 -10.23 4.62 0.60
C GLY A 306 -9.79 5.99 0.11
N MET A 307 -8.92 6.02 -0.90
CA MET A 307 -8.44 7.22 -1.60
C MET A 307 -9.32 7.52 -2.83
N ASP A 308 -9.41 8.80 -3.17
CA ASP A 308 -10.02 9.32 -4.40
C ASP A 308 -9.02 10.29 -5.04
N PHE A 309 -8.65 10.03 -6.29
CA PHE A 309 -7.63 10.77 -7.04
C PHE A 309 -8.20 11.52 -8.24
N ASP A 310 -9.25 11.01 -8.89
CA ASP A 310 -9.72 11.52 -10.20
C ASP A 310 -11.22 11.83 -10.25
N SER A 311 -12.00 11.58 -9.18
CA SER A 311 -13.43 11.86 -9.27
C SER A 311 -13.68 13.36 -9.46
N ARG A 312 -14.42 13.72 -10.52
CA ARG A 312 -14.83 15.12 -10.76
C ARG A 312 -15.78 15.63 -9.68
N ARG A 313 -16.26 14.76 -8.78
CA ARG A 313 -17.14 15.07 -7.65
C ARG A 313 -16.36 15.80 -6.55
N HIS A 314 -16.04 17.07 -6.81
CA HIS A 314 -15.70 18.08 -5.80
C HIS A 314 -16.87 18.39 -4.83
N THR A 315 -17.93 17.55 -4.82
CA THR A 315 -18.96 17.52 -3.79
C THR A 315 -18.30 17.09 -2.50
N GLY A 316 -17.89 18.04 -1.67
CA GLY A 316 -17.13 17.82 -0.44
C GLY A 316 -17.70 16.67 0.40
N LYS A 317 -17.06 15.50 0.25
CA LYS A 317 -17.21 14.28 1.06
C LYS A 317 -15.94 13.41 1.03
N PHE A 318 -15.04 13.61 0.06
CA PHE A 318 -13.83 12.81 -0.11
C PHE A 318 -12.57 13.64 0.13
N THR A 319 -11.65 13.05 0.88
CA THR A 319 -10.37 13.63 1.25
C THR A 319 -9.38 13.33 0.14
N SER A 320 -9.24 14.31 -0.75
CA SER A 320 -8.60 14.22 -2.06
C SER A 320 -7.11 13.91 -1.99
N GLY A 321 -6.70 12.86 -2.70
CA GLY A 321 -5.30 12.42 -2.75
C GLY A 321 -4.47 13.23 -3.74
N CYS A 322 -3.26 13.65 -3.34
CA CYS A 322 -2.29 14.23 -4.28
C CYS A 322 -1.40 13.15 -4.90
N ARG A 323 -1.01 13.38 -6.16
CA ARG A 323 -0.41 12.37 -7.03
C ARG A 323 1.05 12.69 -7.33
N ILE A 324 1.96 11.76 -7.04
CA ILE A 324 3.18 11.58 -7.83
C ILE A 324 3.23 10.14 -8.32
N VAL A 325 3.01 9.93 -9.62
CA VAL A 325 3.39 8.68 -10.30
C VAL A 325 4.80 8.90 -10.85
N ALA A 326 5.80 8.72 -9.98
CA ALA A 326 7.20 8.75 -10.34
C ALA A 326 7.85 7.44 -9.90
N GLY A 327 8.38 6.69 -10.85
CA GLY A 327 9.45 5.77 -10.53
C GLY A 327 10.66 6.59 -10.08
N TRP A 328 11.20 6.31 -8.88
CA TRP A 328 12.39 6.96 -8.37
C TRP A 328 13.61 6.61 -9.25
N MET A 329 13.81 7.37 -10.32
CA MET A 329 15.05 7.43 -11.10
C MET A 329 15.50 8.89 -11.14
N PRO A 330 16.69 9.15 -10.60
CA PRO A 330 17.77 9.54 -11.50
C PRO A 330 18.58 8.30 -11.88
N ARG A 331 18.67 8.02 -13.18
CA ARG A 331 19.86 7.36 -13.69
C ARG A 331 20.94 8.44 -13.79
N THR A 332 21.94 8.35 -12.91
CA THR A 332 23.27 8.93 -13.13
C THR A 332 24.19 7.78 -13.44
#